data_AF-A0A959QY01-F1
#
_entry.id   AF-A0A959QY01-F1
#
_cell.length_a   1.000
_cell.length_b   1.000
_cell.length_c   1.000
_cell.angle_alpha   90.00
_cell.angle_beta   90.00
_cell.angle_gamma   90.00
#
_symmetry.space_group_name_H-M   'P 1'
#
loop_
_entity.id
_entity.type
_entity.pdbx_description
1 polymer ?
#
loop_
_entity_poly.entity_id
_entity_poly.type
_entity_poly.pdbx_seq_one_letter_code
_entity_poly.pdbx_strand_id
1 'polypeptide(L)' 'MQKHPDRTFVHQQHLEKGIEKYKGAIDAPLLELLTRSDWKYTPYRFADQRILLVYEDRLFGILYKNETALHAHLEETSE' A
#
# COMPACT_ATOMS: atom_id res chain seq x y z
N MET A 1 14.84 -2.19 21.22
CA MET A 1 13.80 -1.45 20.48
C MET A 1 13.19 -2.40 19.47
N GLN A 2 11.94 -2.85 19.66
CA GLN A 2 11.24 -3.62 18.62
C GLN A 2 11.09 -2.70 17.41
N LYS A 3 11.73 -3.06 16.29
CA LYS A 3 11.47 -2.39 15.01
C LYS A 3 10.02 -2.71 14.66
N HIS A 4 9.13 -1.72 14.76
CA HIS A 4 7.80 -1.87 14.19
C HIS A 4 7.97 -2.23 12.71
N PRO A 5 7.26 -3.23 12.19
CA PRO A 5 7.45 -3.64 10.81
C PRO A 5 7.07 -2.46 9.91
N ASP A 6 7.92 -2.14 8.93
CA ASP A 6 7.72 -1.04 7.98
C ASP A 6 6.47 -1.22 7.10
N ARG A 7 5.90 -2.43 7.14
CA ARG A 7 4.68 -2.84 6.46
C ARG A 7 3.83 -3.79 7.31
N THR A 8 2.51 -3.73 7.15
CA THR A 8 1.54 -4.61 7.82
C THR A 8 0.65 -5.27 6.77
N PHE A 9 0.43 -6.58 6.87
CA PHE A 9 -0.51 -7.29 6.02
C PHE A 9 -1.96 -7.01 6.46
N VAL A 10 -2.84 -6.72 5.51
CA VAL A 10 -4.24 -6.42 5.75
C VAL A 10 -5.11 -7.43 5.00
N HIS A 11 -5.88 -8.22 5.75
CA HIS A 11 -6.82 -9.19 5.17
C HIS A 11 -8.00 -8.50 4.47
N GLN A 12 -8.57 -9.15 3.46
CA GLN A 12 -9.75 -8.70 2.70
C GLN A 12 -10.85 -8.07 3.57
N GLN A 13 -11.23 -8.75 4.66
CA GLN A 13 -12.30 -8.31 5.58
C GLN A 13 -12.07 -6.94 6.25
N HIS A 14 -10.83 -6.43 6.21
CA HIS A 14 -10.44 -5.15 6.79
C HIS A 14 -10.13 -4.07 5.75
N LEU A 15 -10.05 -4.40 4.46
CA LEU A 15 -9.66 -3.46 3.42
C LEU A 15 -10.67 -2.33 3.27
N GLU A 16 -11.92 -2.66 2.94
CA GLU A 16 -12.95 -1.65 2.67
C GLU A 16 -13.23 -0.80 3.91
N LYS A 17 -13.36 -1.44 5.08
CA LYS A 17 -13.51 -0.74 6.36
C LYS A 17 -12.33 0.19 6.66
N GLY A 18 -11.11 -0.22 6.32
CA GLY A 18 -9.91 0.59 6.49
C GLY A 18 -9.90 1.79 5.54
N ILE A 19 -10.16 1.56 4.26
CA ILE A 19 -10.20 2.60 3.22
C ILE A 19 -11.25 3.65 3.58
N GLU A 20 -12.46 3.23 3.94
CA GLU A 20 -13.54 4.14 4.32
C GLU A 20 -13.21 4.91 5.61
N LYS A 21 -12.81 4.20 6.67
CA LYS A 21 -12.52 4.81 7.99
C LYS A 21 -11.43 5.87 7.92
N TYR A 22 -10.37 5.60 7.16
CA TYR A 22 -9.21 6.50 7.04
C TYR A 22 -9.30 7.39 5.80
N LYS A 23 -10.43 7.38 5.07
CA LYS A 23 -10.67 8.16 3.85
C LYS A 23 -9.53 8.02 2.83
N GLY A 24 -9.11 6.78 2.59
CA GLY A 24 -8.05 6.47 1.63
C GLY A 24 -8.47 6.90 0.22
N ALA A 25 -7.61 7.68 -0.43
CA ALA A 25 -7.79 8.11 -1.81
C ALA A 25 -6.78 7.41 -2.73
N ILE A 26 -7.18 7.08 -3.95
CA ILE A 26 -6.26 6.48 -4.92
C ILE A 26 -5.12 7.46 -5.22
N ASP A 27 -3.89 6.96 -5.12
CA ASP A 27 -2.69 7.73 -5.45
C ASP A 27 -2.34 7.51 -6.93
N ALA A 28 -2.76 8.44 -7.79
CA ALA A 28 -2.58 8.31 -9.25
C ALA A 28 -1.10 8.23 -9.69
N PRO A 29 -0.18 9.09 -9.18
CA PRO A 29 1.25 8.95 -9.46
C PRO A 29 1.80 7.57 -9.11
N LEU A 30 1.43 7.05 -7.94
CA LEU A 30 1.90 5.74 -7.50
C LEU A 30 1.25 4.60 -8.31
N LEU A 31 -0.01 4.75 -8.71
CA LEU A 31 -0.70 3.77 -9.55
C LEU A 31 -0.01 3.65 -10.91
N GLU A 32 0.39 4.78 -11.51
CA GLU A 32 1.14 4.79 -12.76
C GLU A 32 2.50 4.09 -12.60
N LEU A 33 3.23 4.37 -11.51
CA LEU A 33 4.50 3.70 -11.20
C LEU A 33 4.33 2.17 -11.09
N LEU A 34 3.34 1.72 -10.32
CA LEU A 34 3.07 0.28 -10.12
C LEU A 34 2.66 -0.39 -11.43
N THR A 35 1.80 0.26 -12.22
CA THR A 35 1.37 -0.26 -13.53
C THR A 35 2.55 -0.43 -14.48
N ARG A 36 3.50 0.52 -14.50
CA ARG A 36 4.71 0.43 -15.34
C ARG A 36 5.65 -0.70 -14.93
N SER A 37 5.61 -1.12 -13.67
CA SER A 37 6.40 -2.23 -13.14
C SER A 37 5.67 -3.58 -13.21
N ASP A 38 4.49 -3.66 -13.84
CA ASP A 38 3.60 -4.83 -13.87
C ASP A 38 3.08 -5.26 -12.48
N TRP A 39 3.06 -4.33 -11.52
CA TRP A 39 2.53 -4.58 -10.18
C TRP A 39 1.00 -4.47 -10.18
N LYS A 40 0.34 -5.59 -9.88
CA LYS A 40 -1.13 -5.70 -9.79
C LYS A 40 -1.71 -5.14 -8.48
N TYR A 41 -1.41 -3.88 -8.18
CA TYR A 41 -1.86 -3.22 -6.95
C TYR A 41 -2.51 -1.86 -7.23
N THR A 42 -3.60 -1.58 -6.52
CA THR A 42 -4.19 -0.24 -6.40
C THR A 42 -3.67 0.44 -5.13
N PRO A 43 -2.94 1.56 -5.23
CA PRO A 43 -2.45 2.29 -4.07
C PRO A 43 -3.50 3.27 -3.54
N TYR A 44 -3.72 3.25 -2.22
CA TYR A 44 -4.52 4.23 -1.49
C TYR A 44 -3.64 4.99 -0.51
N ARG A 45 -3.59 6.32 -0.63
CA ARG A 45 -2.92 7.21 0.33
C ARG A 45 -3.91 7.70 1.37
N PHE A 46 -3.51 7.64 2.64
CA PHE A 46 -4.26 8.21 3.76
C PHE A 46 -3.75 9.59 4.12
N ALA A 47 -4.58 10.38 4.81
CA ALA A 47 -4.21 11.73 5.26
C ALA A 47 -2.96 11.77 6.16
N ASP A 48 -2.70 10.68 6.89
CA ASP A 48 -1.53 10.51 7.76
C ASP A 48 -0.27 10.00 7.02
N GLN A 49 -0.27 10.00 5.68
CA GLN A 49 0.81 9.56 4.79
C GLN A 49 1.05 8.05 4.71
N ARG A 50 0.31 7.21 5.45
CA ARG A 50 0.31 5.76 5.19
C ARG A 50 -0.19 5.45 3.79
N ILE A 51 0.33 4.37 3.22
CA ILE A 51 -0.04 3.88 1.89
C ILE A 51 -0.52 2.44 2.01
N LEU A 52 -1.73 2.16 1.55
CA LEU A 52 -2.25 0.80 1.42
C LEU A 52 -2.19 0.38 -0.04
N LEU A 53 -1.39 -0.64 -0.34
CA LEU A 53 -1.45 -1.33 -1.62
C LEU A 53 -2.49 -2.43 -1.55
N VAL A 54 -3.53 -2.36 -2.37
CA VAL A 54 -4.57 -3.39 -2.47
C VAL A 54 -4.33 -4.23 -3.72
N TYR A 55 -4.19 -5.55 -3.58
CA TYR A 55 -4.03 -6.43 -4.73
C TYR A 55 -5.26 -6.36 -5.66
N GLU A 56 -5.09 -6.56 -6.97
CA GLU A 56 -6.11 -6.41 -8.02
C GLU A 56 -7.48 -7.05 -7.68
N ASP A 57 -7.48 -8.27 -7.10
CA ASP A 57 -8.70 -8.98 -6.67
C ASP A 57 -9.21 -8.63 -5.26
N ARG A 58 -8.61 -7.63 -4.61
CA ARG A 58 -8.89 -7.20 -3.22
C ARG A 58 -8.80 -8.35 -2.19
N LEU A 59 -8.06 -9.41 -2.48
CA LEU A 59 -7.86 -10.55 -1.58
C LEU A 59 -7.06 -10.17 -0.32
N PHE A 60 -6.15 -9.21 -0.47
CA PHE A 60 -5.37 -8.65 0.61
C PHE A 60 -4.82 -7.29 0.22
N GLY A 61 -4.21 -6.63 1.20
CA GLY A 61 -3.40 -5.45 0.98
C GLY A 61 -2.20 -5.40 1.90
N ILE A 62 -1.27 -4.50 1.59
CA ILE A 62 -0.08 -4.24 2.37
C ILE A 62 -0.09 -2.76 2.75
N LEU A 63 -0.14 -2.50 4.05
CA LEU A 63 -0.12 -1.17 4.63
C LEU A 63 1.31 -0.76 4.97
N TYR A 64 1.83 0.23 4.27
CA TYR A 64 3.13 0.85 4.53
C TYR A 64 2.94 2.07 5.43
N LYS A 65 3.91 2.27 6.33
CA LYS A 65 3.88 3.42 7.25
C LYS A 65 3.96 4.76 6.53
N ASN A 66 4.63 4.80 5.37
CA ASN A 66 4.81 5.97 4.51
C ASN A 66 5.34 5.57 3.12
N GLU A 67 5.47 6.55 2.24
CA GLU A 67 6.08 6.41 0.91
C GLU A 67 7.51 5.86 0.96
N THR A 68 8.36 6.34 1.86
CA THR A 68 9.75 5.87 1.98
C THR A 68 9.84 4.36 2.22
N ALA A 69 8.97 3.81 3.06
CA ALA A 69 8.91 2.37 3.32
C ALA A 69 8.43 1.57 2.11
N LEU A 70 7.53 2.15 1.30
CA LEU A 70 7.09 1.54 0.06
C LEU A 70 8.22 1.53 -0.97
N HIS A 71 8.90 2.66 -1.19
CA HIS A 71 9.99 2.75 -2.16
C HIS A 71 11.12 1.79 -1.84
N ALA A 72 11.56 1.72 -0.57
CA ALA A 72 12.56 0.76 -0.13
C ALA A 72 12.16 -0.68 -0.50
N HIS A 73 10.88 -1.04 -0.32
CA HIS A 73 10.39 -2.36 -0.69
C HIS A 73 10.38 -2.61 -2.20
N LEU A 74 9.99 -1.61 -3.00
CA LEU A 74 10.01 -1.70 -4.46
C LEU A 74 11.43 -1.87 -5.00
N GLU A 75 12.41 -1.18 -4.40
CA GLU A 75 13.83 -1.34 -4.71
C GLU A 75 14.31 -2.75 -4.40
N GLU A 76 14.00 -3.30 -3.20
CA GLU A 76 14.34 -4.68 -2.81
C GLU A 76 13.76 -5.76 -3.74
N THR A 77 12.64 -5.48 -4.42
CA THR A 77 11.96 -6.45 -5.30
C THR A 77 12.28 -6.25 -6.78
N SER A 78 13.06 -5.22 -7.12
CA SER A 78 13.50 -4.94 -8.49
C SER A 78 14.88 -5.53 -8.82
N GLU A 79 15.53 -6.22 -7.87
CA GLU A 79 16.76 -7.02 -8.04
C GLU A 79 16.47 -8.49 -8.35
#